data_AF-A0A952PBC3-F1
#
_entry.id   AF-A0A952PBC3-F1
#
_cell.length_a   1.000
_cell.length_b   1.000
_cell.length_c   1.000
_cell.angle_alpha   90.00
_cell.angle_beta   90.00
_cell.angle_gamma   90.00
#
_symmetry.space_group_name_H-M   'P 1'
#
loop_
_entity.id
_entity.type
_entity.pdbx_description
1 polymer ?
#
loop_
_entity_poly.entity_id
_entity_poly.type
_entity_poly.pdbx_seq_one_letter_code
_entity_poly.pdbx_strand_id
1 'polypeptide(L)'
;MQGLNTTPLHGHTALFGVYGMLGIGLMLFVLRSMNTEIAWNEKLLKYSFWSINIGLAAMALLSLLPVGLLQTIASVNHGLWYARSAEFLQTPVVGFFKWMRVFGDTIFAIGAIGFAWFVLTLKVNRK
;
A
#
# COMPACT_ATOMS: atom_id res chain seq x y z
N MET A 1 21.18 -7.81 -0.82
CA MET A 1 19.90 -7.19 -0.40
C MET A 1 18.74 -8.19 -0.29
N GLN A 2 19.00 -9.49 -0.06
CA GLN A 2 17.92 -10.49 0.06
C GLN A 2 17.52 -10.65 1.54
N GLY A 3 16.22 -10.81 1.81
CA GLY A 3 15.71 -10.99 3.19
C GLY A 3 15.71 -9.71 4.03
N LEU A 4 15.71 -8.53 3.39
CA LEU A 4 15.66 -7.21 4.02
C LEU A 4 14.38 -6.48 3.63
N ASN A 5 14.10 -5.31 4.20
CA ASN A 5 12.88 -4.54 3.93
C ASN A 5 12.76 -4.00 2.49
N THR A 6 13.80 -4.13 1.67
CA THR A 6 13.74 -3.93 0.22
C THR A 6 12.86 -4.98 -0.48
N THR A 7 12.74 -6.20 0.07
CA THR A 7 11.85 -7.24 -0.45
C THR A 7 10.36 -6.90 -0.24
N PRO A 8 9.87 -6.59 0.97
CA PRO A 8 8.48 -6.14 1.14
C PRO A 8 8.20 -4.80 0.46
N LEU A 9 9.18 -3.90 0.30
CA LEU A 9 9.04 -2.72 -0.55
C LEU A 9 8.61 -3.12 -1.97
N HIS A 10 9.40 -3.97 -2.63
CA HIS A 10 9.08 -4.49 -3.96
C HIS A 10 7.76 -5.27 -3.94
N GLY A 11 7.53 -6.10 -2.92
CA GLY A 11 6.32 -6.91 -2.79
C GLY A 11 5.04 -6.07 -2.79
N HIS A 12 4.97 -5.01 -2.00
CA HIS A 12 3.77 -4.16 -1.95
C HIS A 12 3.58 -3.37 -3.25
N THR A 13 4.65 -2.76 -3.77
CA THR A 13 4.55 -1.93 -4.98
C THR A 13 4.28 -2.74 -6.24
N ALA A 14 4.80 -3.97 -6.34
CA ALA A 14 4.53 -4.86 -7.46
C ALA A 14 3.18 -5.57 -7.32
N LEU A 15 2.93 -6.27 -6.21
CA LEU A 15 1.71 -7.06 -6.06
C LEU A 15 0.46 -6.17 -6.07
N PHE A 16 0.41 -5.18 -5.17
CA PHE A 16 -0.76 -4.33 -5.09
C PHE A 16 -0.76 -3.27 -6.19
N GLY A 17 0.38 -2.59 -6.40
CA GLY A 17 0.47 -1.51 -7.38
C GLY A 17 0.23 -1.94 -8.83
N VAL A 18 0.52 -3.21 -9.18
CA VAL A 18 0.22 -3.77 -10.51
C VAL A 18 -1.03 -4.64 -10.45
N TYR A 19 -0.96 -5.82 -9.80
CA TYR A 19 -2.04 -6.80 -9.88
C TYR A 19 -3.27 -6.39 -9.06
N GLY A 20 -3.10 -5.73 -7.92
CA GLY A 20 -4.20 -5.16 -7.14
C GLY A 20 -4.96 -4.09 -7.92
N MET A 21 -4.24 -3.15 -8.54
CA MET A 21 -4.83 -2.10 -9.37
C MET A 21 -5.48 -2.65 -10.65
N LEU A 22 -4.86 -3.63 -11.31
CA LEU A 22 -5.45 -4.34 -12.45
C LEU A 22 -6.75 -5.05 -12.03
N GLY A 23 -6.75 -5.74 -10.89
CA GLY A 23 -7.92 -6.41 -10.34
C GLY A 23 -9.07 -5.43 -10.06
N ILE A 24 -8.77 -4.27 -9.47
CA ILE A 24 -9.73 -3.18 -9.27
C ILE A 24 -10.28 -2.69 -10.61
N GLY A 25 -9.42 -2.47 -11.61
CA GLY A 25 -9.82 -2.00 -12.94
C GLY A 25 -10.76 -2.97 -13.65
N LEU A 26 -10.41 -4.27 -13.67
CA LEU A 26 -11.25 -5.32 -14.26
C LEU A 26 -12.57 -5.48 -13.52
N MET A 27 -12.56 -5.39 -12.19
CA MET A 27 -13.77 -5.45 -11.39
C MET A 27 -14.70 -4.28 -11.73
N LEU A 28 -14.19 -3.06 -11.81
CA LEU A 28 -14.97 -1.88 -12.21
C LEU A 28 -15.50 -2.01 -13.64
N PHE A 29 -14.70 -2.54 -14.57
CA PHE A 29 -15.15 -2.82 -15.93
C PHE A 29 -16.37 -3.75 -15.95
N VAL A 30 -16.28 -4.90 -15.26
CA VAL A 30 -17.40 -5.85 -15.15
C VAL A 30 -18.61 -5.21 -14.47
N LEU A 31 -18.41 -4.50 -13.35
CA LEU A 31 -19.49 -3.82 -12.63
C LEU A 31 -20.19 -2.76 -13.49
N ARG A 32 -19.45 -2.06 -14.37
CA ARG A 32 -20.01 -1.07 -15.28
C ARG A 32 -20.85 -1.73 -16.37
N SER A 33 -20.38 -2.85 -16.93
CA SER A 33 -21.12 -3.61 -17.94
C SER A 33 -22.37 -4.30 -17.39
N MET A 34 -22.37 -4.70 -16.12
CA MET A 34 -23.53 -5.34 -15.48
C MET A 34 -24.66 -4.36 -15.14
N ASN A 35 -24.35 -3.08 -14.88
CA ASN A 35 -25.32 -2.09 -14.41
C ASN A 35 -25.10 -0.74 -15.14
N THR A 36 -25.59 -0.63 -16.37
CA THR A 36 -25.43 0.57 -17.23
C THR A 36 -26.22 1.78 -16.73
N GLU A 37 -27.40 1.55 -16.15
CA GLU A 37 -28.36 2.59 -15.73
C GLU A 37 -28.00 3.29 -14.41
N ILE A 38 -27.10 2.71 -13.61
CA ILE A 38 -26.74 3.27 -12.30
C ILE A 38 -25.74 4.41 -12.49
N ALA A 39 -26.08 5.59 -11.99
CA ALA A 39 -25.16 6.71 -11.89
C ALA A 39 -24.11 6.45 -10.79
N TRP A 40 -22.83 6.51 -11.15
CA TRP A 40 -21.72 6.24 -10.24
C TRP A 40 -21.35 7.50 -9.45
N ASN A 41 -20.98 7.33 -8.17
CA ASN A 41 -20.36 8.41 -7.41
C ASN A 41 -18.88 8.56 -7.79
N GLU A 42 -18.62 9.31 -8.85
CA GLU A 42 -17.27 9.54 -9.38
C GLU A 42 -16.34 10.24 -8.37
N LYS A 43 -16.90 11.08 -7.48
CA LYS A 43 -16.11 11.76 -6.45
C LYS A 43 -15.52 10.75 -5.46
N LEU A 44 -16.34 9.81 -4.98
CA LEU A 44 -15.90 8.76 -4.07
C LEU A 44 -14.89 7.81 -4.74
N LEU A 45 -15.13 7.45 -6.01
CA LEU A 45 -14.22 6.59 -6.76
C LEU A 45 -12.85 7.27 -6.98
N LYS A 46 -12.84 8.54 -7.39
CA LYS A 46 -11.63 9.34 -7.55
C LYS A 46 -10.87 9.49 -6.24
N TYR A 47 -11.57 9.79 -5.14
CA TYR A 47 -10.95 9.87 -3.81
C TYR A 47 -10.30 8.55 -3.42
N SER A 48 -11.01 7.44 -3.60
CA SER A 48 -10.50 6.11 -3.28
C SER A 48 -9.27 5.76 -4.10
N PHE A 49 -9.29 6.04 -5.41
CA PHE A 49 -8.14 5.84 -6.30
C PHE A 49 -6.91 6.60 -5.82
N TRP A 50 -7.04 7.91 -5.55
CA TRP A 50 -5.91 8.71 -5.10
C TRP A 50 -5.41 8.32 -3.71
N SER A 51 -6.33 8.06 -2.78
CA SER A 51 -5.96 7.65 -1.41
C SER A 51 -5.20 6.32 -1.41
N ILE A 52 -5.63 5.33 -2.20
CA ILE A 52 -4.93 4.05 -2.34
C ILE A 52 -3.52 4.25 -2.92
N ASN A 53 -3.37 5.03 -3.99
CA ASN A 53 -2.06 5.25 -4.63
C ASN A 53 -1.10 6.07 -3.76
N ILE A 54 -1.59 7.16 -3.15
CA ILE A 54 -0.80 8.00 -2.24
C ILE A 54 -0.43 7.20 -0.99
N GLY A 55 -1.36 6.43 -0.44
CA GLY A 55 -1.10 5.52 0.67
C GLY A 55 0.03 4.56 0.35
N LEU A 56 -0.06 3.84 -0.78
CA LEU A 56 0.98 2.90 -1.24
C LEU A 56 2.34 3.57 -1.42
N ALA A 57 2.38 4.72 -2.08
CA ALA A 57 3.62 5.49 -2.26
C ALA A 57 4.20 5.93 -0.91
N ALA A 58 3.37 6.39 0.02
CA ALA A 58 3.79 6.83 1.35
C ALA A 58 4.37 5.67 2.18
N MET A 59 3.74 4.49 2.22
CA MET A 59 4.32 3.34 2.95
C MET A 59 5.65 2.90 2.34
N ALA A 60 5.75 2.93 1.02
CA ALA A 60 6.97 2.58 0.30
C ALA A 60 8.12 3.57 0.62
N LEU A 61 7.87 4.87 0.45
CA LEU A 61 8.91 5.90 0.50
C LEU A 61 9.23 6.39 1.91
N LEU A 62 8.24 6.48 2.81
CA LEU A 62 8.46 7.00 4.16
C LEU A 62 8.93 5.94 5.14
N SER A 63 8.79 4.65 4.83
CA SER A 63 9.11 3.57 5.76
C SER A 63 9.96 2.46 5.14
N LEU A 64 9.40 1.71 4.18
CA LEU A 64 10.02 0.46 3.71
C LEU A 64 11.36 0.71 3.00
N LEU A 65 11.43 1.72 2.14
CA LEU A 65 12.66 2.06 1.42
C LEU A 65 13.76 2.57 2.37
N PRO A 66 13.54 3.57 3.25
CA PRO A 66 14.57 4.01 4.21
C PRO A 66 15.07 2.87 5.09
N VAL A 67 14.18 2.05 5.67
CA VAL A 67 14.59 0.93 6.52
C VAL A 67 15.33 -0.13 5.71
N GLY A 68 14.88 -0.43 4.50
CA GLY A 68 15.55 -1.38 3.61
C GLY A 68 16.96 -0.95 3.21
N LEU A 69 17.17 0.35 2.97
CA LEU A 69 18.50 0.91 2.69
C LEU A 69 19.40 0.85 3.93
N LEU A 70 18.89 1.25 5.10
CA LEU A 70 19.65 1.15 6.36
C LEU A 70 20.07 -0.30 6.65
N GLN A 71 19.15 -1.25 6.47
CA GLN A 71 19.45 -2.68 6.62
C GLN A 71 20.47 -3.17 5.59
N THR A 72 20.40 -2.68 4.35
CA THR A 72 21.35 -3.04 3.30
C THR A 72 22.76 -2.58 3.68
N ILE A 73 22.90 -1.32 4.10
CA ILE A 73 24.18 -0.75 4.52
C ILE A 73 24.73 -1.52 5.72
N ALA A 74 23.89 -1.78 6.74
CA ALA A 74 24.29 -2.57 7.90
C ALA A 74 24.73 -4.00 7.52
N SER A 75 24.04 -4.63 6.56
CA SER A 75 24.37 -5.96 6.07
C SER A 75 25.69 -5.99 5.30
N VAL A 76 26.02 -4.93 4.57
CA VAL A 76 27.29 -4.81 3.84
C VAL A 76 28.44 -4.60 4.82
N ASN A 77 28.27 -3.75 5.83
CA ASN A 77 29.35 -3.38 6.74
C ASN A 77 29.61 -4.44 7.83
N HIS A 78 28.58 -5.11 8.33
CA HIS A 78 28.68 -5.99 9.51
C HIS A 78 28.11 -7.39 9.29
N GLY A 79 27.51 -7.67 8.13
CA GLY A 79 26.88 -8.94 7.79
C GLY A 79 25.38 -9.00 8.06
N LEU A 80 24.71 -9.97 7.43
CA LEU A 80 23.25 -10.10 7.48
C LEU A 80 22.71 -10.36 8.89
N TRP A 81 23.45 -11.10 9.71
CA TRP A 81 23.08 -11.41 11.10
C TRP A 81 22.86 -10.12 11.91
N TYR A 82 23.71 -9.11 11.70
CA TYR A 82 23.59 -7.81 12.38
C TYR A 82 22.42 -6.99 11.84
N ALA A 83 22.22 -6.93 10.51
CA ALA A 83 21.09 -6.21 9.91
C ALA A 83 19.71 -6.77 10.33
N ARG A 84 19.68 -7.99 10.86
CA ARG A 84 18.50 -8.69 11.37
C ARG A 84 18.47 -8.81 12.90
N SER A 85 19.49 -8.29 13.59
CA SER A 85 19.60 -8.39 15.04
C SER A 85 18.63 -7.43 15.75
N ALA A 86 18.34 -7.72 17.02
CA ALA A 86 17.45 -6.88 17.81
C ALA A 86 18.07 -5.50 18.06
N GLU A 87 19.39 -5.46 18.27
CA GLU A 87 20.17 -4.23 18.51
C GLU A 87 20.00 -3.25 17.35
N PHE A 88 20.11 -3.72 16.11
CA PHE A 88 19.89 -2.86 14.94
C PHE A 88 18.42 -2.46 14.76
N LEU A 89 17.50 -3.44 14.88
CA LEU A 89 16.07 -3.23 14.59
C LEU A 89 15.34 -2.36 15.63
N GLN A 90 15.89 -2.23 16.84
CA GLN A 90 15.37 -1.41 17.93
C GLN A 90 16.05 -0.04 18.02
N THR A 91 16.99 0.29 17.12
CA THR A 91 17.57 1.63 17.08
C THR A 91 16.49 2.71 16.89
N PRO A 92 16.66 3.91 17.49
CA PRO A 92 15.68 5.00 17.39
C PRO A 92 15.35 5.39 15.94
N VAL A 93 16.35 5.37 15.06
CA VAL A 93 16.19 5.73 13.64
C VAL A 93 15.31 4.70 12.90
N VAL A 94 15.55 3.40 13.11
CA VAL A 94 14.69 2.36 12.52
C VAL A 94 13.28 2.42 13.12
N GLY A 95 13.17 2.67 14.43
CA GLY A 95 11.89 2.89 15.11
C GLY A 95 11.10 4.04 14.51
N PHE A 96 11.73 5.19 14.27
CA PHE A 96 11.13 6.35 13.63
C PHE A 96 10.51 6.01 12.28
N PHE A 97 11.29 5.43 11.36
CA PHE A 97 10.78 5.07 10.03
C PHE A 97 9.71 3.96 10.06
N LYS A 98 9.75 3.04 11.04
CA LYS A 98 8.65 2.08 11.26
C LYS A 98 7.35 2.78 11.61
N TRP A 99 7.38 3.78 12.49
CA TRP A 99 6.19 4.54 12.87
C TRP A 99 5.68 5.46 11.78
N MET A 100 6.56 6.03 10.95
CA MET A 100 6.16 6.79 9.76
C MET A 100 5.28 5.98 8.80
N ARG A 101 5.35 4.65 8.85
CA ARG A 101 4.48 3.76 8.07
C ARG A 101 2.99 3.97 8.35
N VAL A 102 2.63 4.30 9.60
CA VAL A 102 1.23 4.45 10.03
C VAL A 102 0.50 5.50 9.20
N PHE A 103 1.18 6.57 8.78
CA PHE A 103 0.60 7.57 7.89
C PHE A 103 0.20 6.99 6.53
N GLY A 104 1.10 6.23 5.89
CA GLY A 104 0.82 5.57 4.62
C GLY A 104 -0.27 4.50 4.74
N ASP A 105 -0.17 3.65 5.77
CA ASP A 105 -1.13 2.59 6.03
C ASP A 105 -2.54 3.14 6.28
N THR A 106 -2.66 4.26 7.02
CA THR A 106 -3.96 4.91 7.32
C THR A 106 -4.60 5.50 6.07
N ILE A 107 -3.83 6.24 5.26
CA ILE A 107 -4.32 6.83 4.00
C ILE A 107 -4.76 5.72 3.04
N PHE A 108 -3.99 4.64 2.94
CA PHE A 108 -4.34 3.49 2.13
C PHE A 108 -5.64 2.83 2.61
N ALA A 109 -5.78 2.58 3.92
CA ALA A 109 -6.94 1.95 4.51
C ALA A 109 -8.22 2.78 4.29
N ILE A 110 -8.15 4.10 4.45
CA ILE A 110 -9.27 5.00 4.16
C ILE A 110 -9.71 4.88 2.70
N GLY A 111 -8.76 4.82 1.77
CA GLY A 111 -9.05 4.62 0.34
C GLY A 111 -9.70 3.28 0.05
N ALA A 112 -9.19 2.21 0.65
CA ALA A 112 -9.74 0.86 0.50
C ALA A 112 -11.17 0.73 1.07
N ILE A 113 -11.42 1.32 2.24
CA ILE A 113 -12.75 1.38 2.84
C ILE A 113 -13.71 2.21 1.97
N GLY A 114 -13.27 3.37 1.48
CA GLY A 114 -14.05 4.21 0.57
C GLY A 114 -14.43 3.47 -0.72
N PHE A 115 -13.51 2.67 -1.26
CA PHE A 115 -13.75 1.84 -2.43
C PHE A 115 -14.74 0.70 -2.15
N ALA A 116 -14.57 -0.01 -1.03
CA ALA A 116 -15.50 -1.06 -0.61
C ALA A 116 -16.91 -0.49 -0.40
N TRP A 117 -17.01 0.69 0.22
CA TRP A 117 -18.27 1.41 0.37
C TRP A 117 -18.89 1.75 -0.98
N PHE A 118 -18.11 2.27 -1.94
CA PHE A 118 -18.58 2.50 -3.31
C PHE A 118 -19.20 1.24 -3.92
N VAL A 119 -18.52 0.09 -3.84
CA VAL A 119 -19.04 -1.17 -4.38
C VAL A 119 -20.35 -1.59 -3.69
N LEU A 120 -20.46 -1.41 -2.37
CA LEU A 120 -21.69 -1.71 -1.63
C LEU A 120 -22.86 -0.82 -2.06
N THR A 121 -22.62 0.48 -2.32
CA THR A 121 -23.68 1.39 -2.79
C THR A 121 -24.26 0.99 -4.16
N LEU A 122 -23.47 0.34 -5.02
CA LEU A 122 -23.95 -0.18 -6.31
C LEU A 122 -24.97 -1.31 -6.15
N LYS A 123 -24.87 -2.14 -5.09
CA LYS A 123 -25.83 -3.22 -4.81
C LYS A 123 -27.14 -2.67 -4.28
N VAL A 124 -27.10 -1.68 -3.38
CA VAL A 124 -28.30 -1.07 -2.77
C VAL A 124 -29.14 -0.35 -3.82
N ASN A 125 -28.51 0.24 -4.84
CA ASN A 125 -29.20 0.97 -5.90
C ASN A 125 -29.66 0.09 -7.07
N ARG A 126 -29.55 -1.24 -6.97
CA ARG A 126 -30.21 -2.16 -7.92
C ARG A 126 -31.71 -2.16 -7.65
N LYS A 127 -32.46 -1.49 -8.52
CA LYS A 127 -33.91 -1.71 -8.67
C LYS A 127 -34.15 -3.00 -9.45
#